data_AF-A0A7Y2JEB4-F1
#
_entry.id   AF-A0A7Y2JEB4-F1
#
_cell.length_a   1.000
_cell.length_b   1.000
_cell.length_c   1.000
_cell.angle_alpha   90.00
_cell.angle_beta   90.00
_cell.angle_gamma   90.00
#
_symmetry.space_group_name_H-M   'P 1'
#
loop_
_entity.id
_entity.type
_entity.pdbx_description
1 polymer ?
#
loop_
_entity_poly.entity_id
_entity_poly.type
_entity_poly.pdbx_seq_one_letter_code
_entity_poly.pdbx_strand_id
1 'polypeptide(L)'
;MLRKLQEHLQDYLSLPVRITGNMPVPEGSYERSRNQYNSTRILRKILRETPADAIKIVGIVDKDLCIPILTFVFGEAQLGGKASLVSIARLRQEFHGLS
;
A
#
# COMPACT_ATOMS: atom_id res chain seq x y z
N MET A 1 0.00 8.86 -12.06
CA MET A 1 0.88 8.02 -11.23
C MET A 1 0.56 6.53 -11.39
N LEU A 2 -0.65 6.06 -11.05
CA LEU A 2 -0.99 4.62 -11.15
C LEU A 2 -0.79 3.99 -12.54
N ARG A 3 -1.11 4.69 -13.64
CA ARG A 3 -0.86 4.19 -15.00
C ARG A 3 0.63 3.96 -15.28
N LYS A 4 1.48 4.92 -14.92
CA LYS A 4 2.94 4.77 -15.03
C LYS A 4 3.44 3.61 -14.17
N LEU A 5 2.92 3.44 -12.96
CA LEU A 5 3.28 2.31 -12.10
C LEU A 5 2.86 0.97 -12.72
N GLN A 6 1.65 0.90 -13.29
CA GLN A 6 1.15 -0.27 -14.00
C GLN A 6 2.07 -0.66 -15.16
N GLU A 7 2.41 0.30 -16.03
CA GLU A 7 3.32 0.09 -17.16
C GLU A 7 4.68 -0.45 -16.69
N HIS A 8 5.33 0.21 -15.73
CA HIS A 8 6.62 -0.25 -15.20
C HIS A 8 6.55 -1.62 -14.53
N LEU A 9 5.48 -1.92 -13.79
CA LEU A 9 5.32 -3.24 -13.16
C LEU A 9 5.08 -4.33 -14.20
N GLN A 10 4.34 -4.03 -15.25
CA GLN A 10 4.10 -4.96 -16.35
C GLN A 10 5.39 -5.32 -17.06
N ASP A 11 6.23 -4.33 -17.36
CA ASP A 11 7.54 -4.54 -17.99
C ASP A 11 8.48 -5.30 -17.04
N TYR A 12 8.60 -4.86 -15.79
CA TYR A 12 9.53 -5.43 -14.82
C TYR A 12 9.18 -6.87 -14.42
N LEU A 13 7.90 -7.17 -14.24
CA LEU A 13 7.43 -8.50 -13.81
C LEU A 13 7.13 -9.43 -15.00
N SER A 14 7.06 -8.90 -16.22
CA SER A 14 6.64 -9.64 -17.42
C SER A 14 5.29 -10.35 -17.23
N LEU A 15 4.39 -9.71 -16.49
CA LEU A 15 3.06 -10.24 -16.13
C LEU A 15 2.00 -9.18 -16.42
N PRO A 16 0.77 -9.56 -16.83
CA PRO A 16 -0.31 -8.60 -17.00
C PRO A 16 -0.62 -7.88 -15.69
N VAL A 17 -0.60 -6.55 -15.71
CA VAL A 17 -0.98 -5.71 -14.56
C VAL A 17 -2.21 -4.91 -14.91
N ARG A 18 -3.19 -4.88 -14.00
CA ARG A 18 -4.42 -4.09 -14.15
C ARG A 18 -4.68 -3.27 -12.89
N ILE A 19 -5.25 -2.09 -13.09
CA ILE A 19 -5.74 -1.24 -12.01
C ILE A 19 -7.16 -1.70 -11.66
N THR A 20 -7.40 -2.02 -10.39
CA THR A 20 -8.74 -2.34 -9.87
C THR A 20 -9.42 -1.09 -9.29
N GLY A 21 -10.68 -1.22 -8.88
CA GLY A 21 -11.41 -0.13 -8.23
C GLY A 21 -10.77 0.33 -6.91
N ASN A 22 -11.17 1.53 -6.46
CA ASN A 22 -10.74 2.08 -5.19
C ASN A 22 -11.42 1.35 -4.02
N MET A 23 -10.69 1.26 -2.91
CA MET A 23 -11.17 0.66 -1.66
C MET A 23 -11.06 1.72 -0.55
N PRO A 24 -12.11 1.95 0.27
CA PRO A 24 -12.00 2.84 1.42
C PRO A 24 -11.02 2.28 2.45
N VAL A 25 -10.22 3.15 3.05
CA VAL A 25 -9.36 2.81 4.18
C VAL A 25 -10.26 2.42 5.37
N PRO A 26 -10.02 1.28 6.05
CA PRO A 26 -10.85 0.86 7.18
C PRO A 26 -10.86 1.92 8.29
N GLU A 27 -12.03 2.31 8.80
CA GLU A 27 -12.17 3.34 9.85
C GLU A 27 -11.32 3.03 11.09
N GLY A 28 -11.31 1.77 11.53
CA GLY A 28 -10.53 1.33 12.67
C GLY A 28 -9.02 1.23 12.43
N SER A 29 -8.49 1.69 11.30
CA SER A 29 -7.04 1.69 11.04
C SER A 29 -6.35 2.98 11.48
N TYR A 30 -7.07 4.07 11.75
CA TYR A 30 -6.47 5.32 12.19
C TYR A 30 -6.05 5.26 13.67
N GLU A 31 -4.78 5.59 13.95
CA GLU A 31 -4.20 5.69 15.29
C GLU A 31 -4.00 7.16 15.66
N ARG A 32 -4.96 7.74 16.39
CA ARG A 32 -5.00 9.17 16.73
C ARG A 32 -3.75 9.67 17.47
N SER A 33 -3.16 8.87 18.34
CA SER A 33 -1.94 9.23 19.09
C SER A 33 -0.72 9.44 18.19
N ARG A 34 -0.72 8.83 17.00
CA ARG A 34 0.37 8.92 16.02
C ARG A 34 0.02 9.77 14.81
N ASN A 35 -1.26 10.09 14.62
CA ASN A 35 -1.78 10.67 13.38
C ASN A 35 -1.41 9.82 12.14
N GLN A 36 -1.43 8.50 12.30
CA GLN A 36 -1.01 7.52 11.29
C GLN A 36 -2.05 6.41 11.15
N TYR A 37 -1.89 5.55 10.14
CA TYR A 37 -2.76 4.42 9.89
C TYR A 37 -2.02 3.09 10.07
N ASN A 38 -2.64 2.17 10.79
CA ASN A 38 -2.13 0.82 11.00
C ASN A 38 -2.13 0.02 9.69
N SER A 39 -0.95 -0.24 9.13
CA SER A 39 -0.81 -0.93 7.83
C SER A 39 -1.38 -2.33 7.85
N THR A 40 -1.27 -3.06 8.95
CA THR A 40 -1.75 -4.44 9.07
C THR A 40 -3.28 -4.51 8.95
N ARG A 41 -4.00 -3.52 9.51
CA ARG A 41 -5.47 -3.43 9.39
C ARG A 41 -5.90 -3.16 7.94
N ILE A 42 -5.18 -2.31 7.23
CA ILE A 42 -5.43 -2.02 5.81
C ILE A 42 -5.11 -3.24 4.94
N LEU A 43 -3.95 -3.88 5.15
CA LEU A 43 -3.49 -5.05 4.42
C LEU A 43 -4.49 -6.21 4.51
N ARG A 44 -5.09 -6.42 5.70
CA ARG A 44 -6.16 -7.42 5.89
C ARG A 44 -7.40 -7.11 5.05
N LYS A 45 -7.77 -5.84 4.85
CA LYS A 45 -8.89 -5.47 3.98
C LYS A 45 -8.53 -5.73 2.52
N ILE A 46 -7.34 -5.30 2.07
CA ILE A 46 -6.84 -5.57 0.71
C ILE A 46 -6.89 -7.06 0.39
N LEU A 47 -6.44 -7.92 1.31
CA LEU A 47 -6.48 -9.36 1.13
C LEU A 47 -7.89 -9.91 0.93
N ARG A 48 -8.90 -9.36 1.63
CA ARG A 48 -10.31 -9.78 1.47
C ARG A 48 -10.93 -9.30 0.16
N GLU A 49 -10.55 -8.12 -0.30
CA GLU A 49 -11.02 -7.54 -1.56
C GLU A 49 -10.21 -8.04 -2.78
N THR A 50 -9.23 -8.94 -2.57
CA THR A 50 -8.37 -9.45 -3.63
C THR A 50 -9.18 -10.30 -4.61
N PRO A 51 -9.19 -9.97 -5.92
CA PRO A 51 -9.87 -10.79 -6.91
C PRO A 51 -9.34 -12.23 -6.92
N ALA A 52 -10.23 -13.20 -7.14
CA ALA A 52 -9.88 -14.63 -7.10
C ALA A 52 -8.81 -15.01 -8.14
N ASP A 53 -8.83 -14.35 -9.30
CA ASP A 53 -7.90 -14.53 -10.41
C ASP A 53 -6.58 -13.75 -10.24
N ALA A 54 -6.40 -13.00 -9.14
CA ALA A 54 -5.17 -12.30 -8.85
C ALA A 54 -4.13 -13.23 -8.18
N ILE A 55 -2.91 -13.23 -8.73
CA ILE A 55 -1.73 -13.89 -8.12
C ILE A 55 -1.07 -13.03 -7.05
N LYS A 56 -1.12 -11.70 -7.22
CA LYS A 56 -0.62 -10.67 -6.29
C LYS A 56 -1.54 -9.46 -6.36
N ILE A 57 -1.64 -8.72 -5.26
CA ILE A 57 -2.30 -7.43 -5.20
C ILE A 57 -1.40 -6.45 -4.42
N VAL A 58 -1.30 -5.23 -4.92
CA VAL A 58 -0.60 -4.13 -4.24
C VAL A 58 -1.57 -2.97 -4.06
N GLY A 59 -1.88 -2.65 -2.81
CA GLY A 59 -2.60 -1.43 -2.47
C GLY A 59 -1.67 -0.23 -2.48
N ILE A 60 -2.11 0.89 -3.02
CA ILE A 60 -1.39 2.17 -2.97
C ILE A 60 -2.23 3.14 -2.13
N VAL A 61 -1.61 3.78 -1.15
CA VAL A 61 -2.30 4.70 -0.24
C VAL A 61 -1.52 6.00 -0.03
N ASP A 62 -2.24 7.10 0.15
CA ASP A 62 -1.69 8.44 0.43
C ASP A 62 -1.61 8.76 1.94
N LYS A 63 -1.76 7.74 2.79
CA LYS A 63 -1.77 7.87 4.25
C LYS A 63 -0.46 7.40 4.84
N ASP A 64 0.01 8.10 5.87
CA ASP A 64 1.19 7.69 6.60
C ASP A 64 0.91 6.42 7.42
N LEU A 65 1.81 5.44 7.34
CA LEU A 65 1.57 4.09 7.86
C LEU A 65 2.43 3.78 9.07
N CYS A 66 1.87 3.04 10.02
CA CYS A 66 2.56 2.50 11.18
C CYS A 66 2.26 1.00 11.38
N ILE A 67 3.16 0.33 12.10
CA ILE A 67 2.90 -0.92 12.80
C ILE A 67 3.28 -0.73 14.28
N PRO A 68 2.82 -1.58 15.21
CA PRO A 68 3.07 -1.38 16.64
C PRO A 68 4.55 -1.16 17.01
N ILE A 69 5.46 -1.79 16.28
CA ILE A 69 6.90 -1.84 16.58
C ILE A 69 7.69 -0.68 15.92
N LEU A 70 7.20 -0.09 14.83
CA LEU A 70 7.93 0.91 14.05
C LEU A 70 7.25 2.29 14.09
N THR A 71 8.06 3.35 14.01
CA THR A 71 7.57 4.74 13.97
C THR A 71 6.78 5.01 12.70
N PHE A 72 7.24 4.49 11.57
CA PHE A 72 6.49 4.49 10.31
C PHE A 72 6.97 3.34 9.42
N VAL A 73 6.21 3.04 8.37
CA VAL A 73 6.61 2.13 7.29
C VAL A 73 6.24 2.71 5.93
N PHE A 74 7.02 2.41 4.90
CA PHE A 74 6.63 2.70 3.51
C PHE A 74 5.59 1.72 2.98
N GLY A 75 5.37 0.61 3.68
CA GLY A 75 4.44 -0.42 3.26
C GLY A 75 4.52 -1.66 4.14
N GLU A 76 3.62 -2.60 3.89
CA GLU A 76 3.58 -3.91 4.53
C GLU A 76 3.18 -4.95 3.49
N ALA A 77 3.77 -6.15 3.56
CA ALA A 77 3.46 -7.24 2.64
C ALA A 77 3.36 -8.56 3.39
N GLN A 78 2.52 -9.46 2.88
CA GLN A 78 2.50 -10.84 3.34
C GLN A 78 3.70 -11.60 2.78
N LEU A 79 4.55 -12.13 3.66
CA LEU A 79 5.60 -13.05 3.24
C LEU A 79 4.96 -14.33 2.68
N GLY A 80 5.28 -14.67 1.42
CA GLY A 80 4.67 -15.80 0.71
C GLY A 80 3.18 -15.62 0.35
N GLY A 81 2.54 -14.52 0.77
CA GLY A 81 1.11 -14.27 0.53
C GLY A 81 0.84 -13.48 -0.75
N LYS A 82 -0.41 -13.06 -0.92
CA LYS A 82 -0.87 -12.34 -2.13
C LYS A 82 -0.83 -10.83 -1.98
N ALA A 83 -1.05 -10.31 -0.77
CA ALA A 83 -1.29 -8.90 -0.56
C ALA A 83 -0.05 -8.13 -0.12
N SER A 84 0.08 -6.93 -0.66
CA SER A 84 0.96 -5.87 -0.17
C SER A 84 0.25 -4.51 -0.16
N LEU A 85 0.82 -3.58 0.58
CA LEU A 85 0.38 -2.20 0.70
C LEU A 85 1.62 -1.29 0.65
N VAL A 86 1.56 -0.21 -0.13
CA VAL A 86 2.59 0.82 -0.21
C VAL A 86 1.97 2.19 0.06
N SER A 87 2.61 2.96 0.93
CA SER A 87 2.30 4.37 1.17
C SER A 87 3.19 5.28 0.34
N ILE A 88 2.56 6.29 -0.26
CA ILE A 88 3.26 7.38 -0.95
C ILE A 88 3.40 8.64 -0.08
N ALA A 89 2.87 8.64 1.14
CA ALA A 89 2.81 9.82 2.01
C ALA A 89 4.19 10.39 2.33
N ARG A 90 5.20 9.51 2.45
CA ARG A 90 6.60 9.86 2.77
C ARG A 90 7.56 9.67 1.59
N LEU A 91 7.06 9.42 0.38
CA LEU A 91 7.91 9.27 -0.82
C LEU A 91 8.27 10.60 -1.48
N ARG A 92 7.72 11.73 -1.01
CA ARG A 92 8.02 13.06 -1.54
C ARG A 92 9.35 13.58 -1.00
N GLN A 93 10.12 14.25 -1.87
CA GLN A 93 11.43 14.83 -1.55
C GLN A 93 11.41 15.83 -0.39
N GLU A 94 10.26 16.43 -0.11
CA GLU A 94 10.01 17.35 1.01
C GLU A 94 10.36 16.73 2.38
N PHE A 95 10.26 15.40 2.53
CA PHE A 95 10.67 14.68 3.76
C PHE A 95 12.17 14.38 3.83
N HIS A 96 12.92 14.65 2.77
CA HIS A 96 14.37 14.43 2.66
C HIS A 96 15.18 15.74 2.70
N GLY A 97 14.54 16.89 2.97
CA GLY A 97 15.23 18.18 3.11
C GLY A 97 15.84 18.72 1.81
N LEU A 98 15.39 18.22 0.66
CA LEU A 98 15.83 18.69 -0.65
C LEU A 98 14.73 19.54 -1.27
N SER A 99 14.98 20.85 -1.31
CA SER A 99 14.27 21.87 -2.08
C SER A 99 15.02 22.16 -3.38
#